data_AF-A0AAP8ME59-F1
#
_entry.id   AF-A0AAP8ME59-F1
#
_cell.length_a   1.000
_cell.length_b   1.000
_cell.length_c   1.000
_cell.angle_alpha   90.00
_cell.angle_beta   90.00
_cell.angle_gamma   90.00
#
_symmetry.space_group_name_H-M   'P 1'
#
loop_
_entity.id
_entity.type
_entity.pdbx_description
1 polymer ?
#
loop_
_entity_poly.entity_id
_entity_poly.type
_entity_poly.pdbx_seq_one_letter_code
_entity_poly.pdbx_strand_id
1 'polypeptide(L)'
;MLSAIALLALLVSTYGLVSYPILKGCGVTERLWPRSYLFGTVIFFLNVLPNTVFALMGSEWIGAAIGLILSVAYIGKVLNIGMITKVLIALAVPFFVTIPVTFVILMLVENAS
;
A
#
# COMPACT_ATOMS: atom_id res chain seq x y z
N MET A 1 11.04 1.37 -20.09
CA MET A 1 11.51 0.57 -18.93
C MET A 1 11.97 1.44 -17.76
N LEU A 2 12.83 2.45 -17.97
CA LEU A 2 13.30 3.34 -16.89
C LEU A 2 12.14 4.06 -16.16
N SER A 3 11.13 4.51 -16.90
CA SER A 3 9.92 5.16 -16.37
C SER A 3 9.08 4.25 -15.47
N ALA A 4 8.89 2.98 -15.85
CA ALA A 4 8.12 2.01 -15.06
C ALA A 4 8.82 1.66 -13.73
N ILE A 5 10.15 1.53 -13.76
CA ILE A 5 10.96 1.27 -12.56
C ILE A 5 10.91 2.48 -11.63
N ALA A 6 11.02 3.70 -12.17
CA ALA A 6 10.90 4.92 -11.39
C ALA A 6 9.51 5.06 -10.74
N LEU A 7 8.45 4.73 -11.47
CA LEU A 7 7.08 4.76 -10.94
C LEU A 7 6.86 3.73 -9.83
N LEU A 8 7.40 2.52 -10.00
CA LEU A 8 7.34 1.46 -8.98
C LEU A 8 8.13 1.87 -7.73
N ALA A 9 9.33 2.42 -7.89
CA ALA A 9 10.14 2.91 -6.78
C ALA A 9 9.46 4.07 -6.03
N LEU A 10 8.79 4.96 -6.77
CA LEU A 10 8.00 6.04 -6.18
C LEU A 10 6.84 5.47 -5.35
N LEU A 11 6.05 4.55 -5.93
CA LEU A 11 4.93 3.89 -5.25
C LEU A 11 5.38 3.21 -3.95
N VAL A 12 6.41 2.37 -4.03
CA VAL A 12 6.97 1.67 -2.85
C VAL A 12 7.45 2.65 -1.79
N SER A 13 8.07 3.76 -2.20
CA SER A 13 8.53 4.80 -1.28
C SER A 13 7.38 5.51 -0.59
N THR A 14 6.30 5.84 -1.30
CA THR A 14 5.10 6.46 -0.74
C THR A 14 4.42 5.55 0.27
N TYR A 15 4.33 4.24 -0.02
CA TYR A 15 3.83 3.25 0.93
C TYR A 15 4.67 3.19 2.22
N GLY A 16 6.00 3.26 2.10
CA GLY A 16 6.90 3.32 3.25
C GLY A 16 6.71 4.57 4.10
N LEU A 17 6.57 5.73 3.47
CA LEU A 17 6.34 7.02 4.13
C LEU A 17 4.98 7.08 4.85
N VAL A 18 3.90 6.62 4.22
CA VAL A 18 2.56 6.55 4.84
C VAL A 18 2.54 5.56 6.00
N SER A 19 3.31 4.48 5.92
CA SER A 19 3.40 3.48 6.98
C SER A 19 4.17 3.96 8.22
N TYR A 20 5.00 5.00 8.10
CA TYR A 20 5.78 5.53 9.21
C TYR A 20 4.93 6.08 10.38
N PRO A 21 4.03 7.06 10.17
CA PRO A 21 3.19 7.56 11.25
C PRO A 21 2.27 6.48 11.82
N ILE A 22 1.84 5.51 11.00
CA ILE A 22 0.99 4.40 11.44
C ILE A 22 1.74 3.50 12.41
N LEU A 23 2.94 3.02 12.04
CA LEU A 23 3.75 2.18 12.92
C LEU A 23 4.17 2.93 14.19
N LYS A 24 4.51 4.22 14.07
CA LYS A 24 4.81 5.09 15.22
C LYS A 24 3.61 5.18 16.18
N GLY A 25 2.41 5.40 15.63
CA GLY A 25 1.16 5.46 16.40
C GLY A 25 0.79 4.13 17.06
N CYS A 26 1.22 3.00 16.50
CA CYS A 26 1.09 1.68 17.09
C CYS A 26 2.18 1.32 18.10
N GLY A 27 3.06 2.25 18.48
CA GLY A 27 4.09 2.04 19.50
C GLY A 27 5.36 1.35 19.01
N VAL A 28 5.56 1.21 17.69
CA VAL A 28 6.82 0.68 17.13
C VAL A 28 7.90 1.75 17.23
N THR A 29 8.95 1.49 17.99
CA THR A 29 10.05 2.45 18.24
C THR A 29 11.37 1.99 17.63
N GLU A 30 11.67 0.70 17.67
CA GLU A 30 12.91 0.15 17.14
C GLU A 30 12.93 0.07 15.62
N ARG A 31 14.01 0.57 15.01
CA ARG A 31 14.25 0.51 13.56
C ARG A 31 13.02 0.92 12.75
N LEU A 32 12.35 1.99 13.21
CA LEU A 32 11.05 2.40 12.68
C LEU A 32 11.10 2.64 11.16
N TRP A 33 12.06 3.42 10.67
CA TRP A 33 12.23 3.70 9.24
C TRP A 33 12.29 2.44 8.35
N PRO A 34 13.26 1.52 8.52
CA PRO A 34 13.32 0.32 7.68
C PRO A 34 12.13 -0.61 7.89
N ARG A 35 11.52 -0.63 9.09
CA ARG A 35 10.26 -1.36 9.33
C ARG A 35 9.08 -0.75 8.58
N SER A 36 8.97 0.57 8.52
CA SER A 36 7.92 1.27 7.78
C SER A 36 8.01 1.02 6.28
N TYR A 37 9.23 1.07 5.72
CA TYR A 37 9.45 0.69 4.33
C TYR A 37 9.06 -0.76 4.06
N LEU A 38 9.52 -1.71 4.89
CA LEU A 38 9.19 -3.12 4.70
C LEU A 38 7.68 -3.37 4.84
N PHE A 39 7.05 -2.81 5.87
CA PHE A 39 5.61 -2.92 6.10
C PHE A 39 4.79 -2.37 4.94
N GLY A 40 5.08 -1.14 4.50
CA GLY A 40 4.40 -0.51 3.37
C GLY A 40 4.59 -1.28 2.07
N THR A 41 5.82 -1.74 1.81
CA THR A 41 6.15 -2.52 0.61
C THR A 41 5.38 -3.84 0.58
N VAL A 42 5.30 -4.54 1.71
CA VAL A 42 4.53 -5.79 1.80
C VAL A 42 3.05 -5.52 1.57
N ILE A 43 2.46 -4.49 2.21
CA ILE A 43 1.06 -4.13 1.98
C ILE A 43 0.81 -3.79 0.50
N PHE A 44 1.72 -3.06 -0.15
CA PHE A 44 1.63 -2.79 -1.59
C PHE A 44 1.53 -4.09 -2.40
N PHE A 45 2.46 -5.03 -2.21
CA PHE A 45 2.44 -6.29 -2.96
C PHE A 45 1.22 -7.15 -2.64
N LEU A 46 0.77 -7.18 -1.39
CA LEU A 46 -0.44 -7.91 -1.00
C LEU A 46 -1.70 -7.36 -1.66
N ASN A 47 -1.73 -6.07 -2.04
CA ASN A 47 -2.85 -5.49 -2.79
C ASN A 47 -2.66 -5.62 -4.31
N VAL A 48 -1.45 -5.38 -4.82
CA VAL A 48 -1.19 -5.35 -6.27
C VAL A 48 -1.21 -6.74 -6.89
N LEU A 49 -0.61 -7.75 -6.26
CA LEU A 49 -0.54 -9.10 -6.83
C LEU A 49 -1.94 -9.70 -7.06
N PRO A 50 -2.83 -9.74 -6.06
CA PRO A 50 -4.18 -10.26 -6.27
C PRO A 50 -4.95 -9.42 -7.29
N ASN A 51 -4.92 -8.09 -7.19
CA ASN A 51 -5.63 -7.25 -8.17
C ASN A 51 -5.14 -7.49 -9.60
N THR A 52 -3.83 -7.63 -9.81
CA THR A 52 -3.27 -7.87 -11.16
C THR A 52 -3.71 -9.23 -11.69
N VAL A 53 -3.61 -10.29 -10.88
CA VAL A 53 -4.00 -11.65 -11.28
C VAL A 53 -5.49 -11.71 -11.63
N PHE A 54 -6.35 -11.14 -10.78
CA PHE A 54 -7.79 -11.19 -10.98
C PHE A 54 -8.31 -10.19 -12.02
N ALA A 55 -7.61 -9.08 -12.26
CA ALA A 55 -7.92 -8.16 -13.37
C ALA A 55 -7.77 -8.85 -14.72
N LEU A 56 -6.74 -9.70 -14.89
CA LEU A 56 -6.57 -10.52 -16.11
C LEU A 56 -7.74 -11.49 -16.35
N MET A 57 -8.51 -11.79 -15.31
CA MET A 57 -9.68 -12.68 -15.36
C MET A 57 -11.01 -11.91 -15.34
N GLY A 58 -10.98 -10.58 -15.46
CA GLY A 58 -12.18 -9.73 -15.40
C GLY A 58 -12.86 -9.69 -14.03
N SER A 59 -12.14 -10.04 -12.96
CA SER A 59 -12.68 -10.24 -11.60
C SER A 59 -12.00 -9.35 -10.55
N GLU A 60 -11.77 -8.08 -10.89
CA GLU A 60 -11.00 -7.10 -10.09
C GLU A 60 -11.45 -6.99 -8.63
N TRP A 61 -12.77 -7.05 -8.37
CA TRP A 61 -13.36 -7.00 -7.04
C TRP A 61 -12.88 -8.13 -6.12
N ILE A 62 -12.67 -9.33 -6.70
CA ILE A 62 -12.16 -10.50 -5.97
C ILE A 62 -10.70 -10.26 -5.59
N GLY A 63 -9.91 -9.70 -6.51
CA GLY A 63 -8.52 -9.29 -6.24
C GLY A 63 -8.43 -8.30 -5.09
N ALA A 64 -9.28 -7.28 -5.08
CA ALA A 64 -9.33 -6.29 -4.01
C ALA A 64 -9.72 -6.91 -2.66
N ALA A 65 -10.71 -7.79 -2.64
CA ALA A 65 -11.13 -8.49 -1.41
C ALA A 65 -10.01 -9.38 -0.85
N ILE A 66 -9.34 -10.15 -1.70
CA ILE A 66 -8.21 -11.00 -1.30
C ILE A 66 -7.05 -10.15 -0.79
N GLY A 67 -6.72 -9.06 -1.49
CA GLY A 67 -5.64 -8.17 -1.08
C GLY A 67 -5.89 -7.51 0.29
N LEU A 68 -7.14 -7.15 0.57
CA LEU A 68 -7.55 -6.66 1.87
C LEU A 68 -7.39 -7.72 2.97
N ILE A 69 -7.87 -8.94 2.74
CA ILE A 69 -7.75 -10.07 3.70
C ILE A 69 -6.27 -10.35 4.01
N LEU A 70 -5.43 -10.44 2.98
CA LEU A 70 -4.00 -10.67 3.15
C LEU A 70 -3.32 -9.54 3.91
N SER A 71 -3.68 -8.29 3.62
CA SER A 71 -3.17 -7.11 4.33
C SER A 71 -3.54 -7.15 5.81
N VAL A 72 -4.80 -7.46 6.14
CA VAL A 72 -5.26 -7.58 7.52
C VAL A 72 -4.53 -8.69 8.27
N ALA A 73 -4.33 -9.85 7.63
CA ALA A 73 -3.58 -10.96 8.22
C ALA A 73 -2.11 -10.59 8.47
N TYR A 74 -1.46 -9.93 7.50
CA TYR A 74 -0.09 -9.45 7.65
C TYR A 74 0.04 -8.41 8.78
N ILE A 75 -0.86 -7.43 8.83
CA ILE A 75 -0.87 -6.43 9.90
C ILE A 75 -1.05 -7.11 11.26
N GLY A 76 -1.92 -8.11 11.37
CA GLY A 76 -2.09 -8.87 12.60
C GLY A 76 -0.87 -9.68 13.02
N LYS A 77 -0.02 -10.09 12.07
CA LYS A 77 1.27 -10.75 12.33
C LYS A 77 2.34 -9.77 12.81
N VAL A 78 2.31 -8.53 12.31
CA VAL A 78 3.32 -7.50 12.62
C VAL A 78 2.96 -6.67 13.85
N LEU A 79 1.66 -6.42 14.06
CA LEU A 79 1.14 -5.54 15.09
C LEU A 79 0.11 -6.27 15.95
N ASN A 80 0.32 -6.23 17.27
CA ASN A 80 -0.65 -6.73 18.23
C ASN A 80 -1.71 -5.65 18.54
N ILE A 81 -2.62 -5.44 17.59
CA ILE A 81 -3.70 -4.44 17.65
C ILE A 81 -5.07 -5.08 17.43
N GLY A 82 -6.15 -4.36 17.76
CA GLY A 82 -7.52 -4.83 17.54
C GLY A 82 -7.88 -5.01 16.06
N MET A 83 -8.82 -5.92 15.77
CA MET A 83 -9.23 -6.24 14.39
C MET A 83 -9.71 -5.02 13.60
N ILE A 84 -10.48 -4.13 14.24
CA ILE A 84 -10.98 -2.89 13.62
C ILE A 84 -9.80 -2.02 13.15
N THR A 85 -8.79 -1.85 14.00
CA THR A 85 -7.59 -1.08 13.66
C THR A 85 -6.81 -1.72 12.51
N LYS A 86 -6.73 -3.06 12.44
CA LYS A 86 -6.09 -3.76 11.31
C LYS A 86 -6.79 -3.45 10.00
N VAL A 87 -8.12 -3.54 9.98
CA VAL A 87 -8.94 -3.25 8.80
C VAL A 87 -8.79 -1.79 8.38
N LEU A 88 -8.84 -0.86 9.34
CA LEU A 88 -8.64 0.57 9.06
C LEU A 88 -7.27 0.86 8.47
N ILE A 89 -6.19 0.26 9.00
CA ILE A 89 -4.84 0.42 8.45
C ILE A 89 -4.76 -0.18 7.04
N ALA A 90 -5.33 -1.37 6.83
CA ALA A 90 -5.34 -2.05 5.54
C ALA A 90 -6.06 -1.25 4.44
N LEU A 91 -7.07 -0.45 4.80
CA LEU A 91 -7.77 0.45 3.89
C LEU A 91 -7.08 1.81 3.75
N ALA A 92 -6.60 2.38 4.86
CA ALA A 92 -6.01 3.71 4.89
C ALA A 92 -4.70 3.77 4.11
N VAL A 93 -3.82 2.76 4.27
CA VAL A 93 -2.50 2.78 3.61
C VAL A 93 -2.63 2.88 2.08
N PRO A 94 -3.40 2.01 1.39
CA PRO A 94 -3.66 2.19 -0.04
C PRO A 94 -4.31 3.53 -0.35
N PHE A 95 -5.33 3.96 0.40
CA PHE A 95 -6.08 5.18 0.09
C PHE A 95 -5.20 6.44 0.12
N PHE A 96 -4.35 6.57 1.14
CA PHE A 96 -3.41 7.68 1.27
C PHE A 96 -2.26 7.66 0.26
N VAL A 97 -1.99 6.51 -0.37
CA VAL A 97 -1.01 6.42 -1.47
C VAL A 97 -1.67 6.69 -2.82
N THR A 98 -2.82 6.08 -3.09
CA THR A 98 -3.46 6.15 -4.40
C THR A 98 -3.92 7.56 -4.74
N ILE A 99 -4.50 8.31 -3.80
CA ILE A 99 -4.98 9.69 -4.06
C ILE A 99 -3.87 10.62 -4.58
N PRO A 100 -2.76 10.84 -3.85
CA PRO A 100 -1.71 11.73 -4.31
C PRO A 100 -1.03 11.22 -5.59
N VAL A 101 -0.89 9.90 -5.74
CA VAL A 101 -0.32 9.32 -6.98
C VAL A 101 -1.22 9.58 -8.18
N THR A 102 -2.53 9.35 -8.07
CA THR A 102 -3.49 9.64 -9.13
C THR A 102 -3.49 11.12 -9.49
N PHE A 103 -3.40 12.01 -8.50
CA PHE A 103 -3.31 13.46 -8.73
C PHE A 103 -2.04 13.84 -9.52
N VAL A 104 -0.88 13.28 -9.14
CA VAL A 104 0.37 13.50 -9.88
C VAL A 104 0.29 12.97 -11.30
N ILE A 105 -0.31 11.80 -11.51
CA ILE A 105 -0.51 11.23 -12.85
C ILE A 105 -1.41 12.13 -13.69
N LEU A 106 -2.53 12.62 -13.14
CA LEU A 106 -3.44 13.53 -13.86
C LEU A 106 -2.71 14.81 -14.29
N MET A 107 -1.94 15.42 -13.38
CA MET A 107 -1.13 16.60 -13.69
C MET A 107 -0.09 16.34 -14.79
N LEU A 108 0.54 15.17 -14.79
CA LEU A 108 1.51 14.81 -15.83
C LEU A 108 0.84 14.58 -17.19
N VAL A 109 -0.36 13.99 -17.20
CA VAL A 109 -1.13 13.78 -18.43
C VAL A 109 -1.60 15.11 -19.01
N GLU A 110 -2.12 16.02 -18.19
CA GLU A 110 -2.59 17.35 -18.63
C GLU A 110 -1.46 18.22 -19.18
N ASN A 111 -0.25 18.16 -18.61
CA ASN A 111 0.92 18.88 -19.12
C ASN A 111 1.54 18.26 -20.38
N ALA A 112 1.14 17.03 -20.75
CA ALA A 112 1.66 16.31 -21.91
C ALA A 112 0.73 16.39 -23.14
N SER A 113 -0.51 16.88 -22.97
CA SER A 113 -1.50 17.13 -24.03
C SER A 113 -1.49 18.58 -24.51
#